data_AF-A0A841F7J8-F1
#
_entry.id   AF-A0A841F7J8-F1
#
_cell.length_a   1.000
_cell.length_b   1.000
_cell.length_c   1.000
_cell.angle_alpha   90.00
_cell.angle_beta   90.00
_cell.angle_gamma   90.00
#
_symmetry.space_group_name_H-M   'P 1'
#
loop_
_entity.id
_entity.type
_entity.pdbx_description
1 polymer ?
#
loop_
_entity_poly.entity_id
_entity_poly.type
_entity_poly.pdbx_seq_one_letter_code
_entity_poly.pdbx_strand_id
1 'polypeptide(L)'
;MKLSREQAEKLALEYVNKDTNENYKLILISIEISKFSPKYWAVAFEVRTSEDHVLEGPLLILVDDNLEKAMSLDEAVEAHLANGDV
;
A
#
# COMPACT_ATOMS: atom_id res chain seq x y z
N MET A 1 -18.58 0.81 -1.37
CA MET A 1 -18.94 -0.37 -0.55
C MET A 1 -17.68 -0.72 0.21
N LYS A 2 -17.73 -1.04 1.51
CA LYS A 2 -16.48 -1.22 2.25
C LYS A 2 -15.82 -2.56 1.93
N LEU A 3 -14.61 -2.52 1.40
CA LEU A 3 -13.73 -3.66 1.16
C LEU A 3 -13.50 -4.42 2.46
N SER A 4 -13.44 -5.74 2.35
CA SER A 4 -12.92 -6.58 3.42
C SER A 4 -11.40 -6.38 3.56
N ARG A 5 -10.87 -6.75 4.74
CA ARG A 5 -9.42 -6.79 4.97
C ARG A 5 -8.69 -7.63 3.92
N GLU A 6 -9.24 -8.78 3.57
CA GLU A 6 -8.66 -9.69 2.57
C GLU A 6 -8.64 -9.08 1.16
N GLN A 7 -9.69 -8.35 0.77
CA GLN A 7 -9.73 -7.66 -0.51
C GLN A 7 -8.71 -6.53 -0.57
N ALA A 8 -8.60 -5.74 0.49
CA ALA A 8 -7.60 -4.68 0.58
C ALA A 8 -6.17 -5.25 0.55
N GLU A 9 -5.91 -6.34 1.26
CA GLU A 9 -4.63 -7.06 1.24
C GLU A 9 -4.29 -7.54 -0.18
N LYS A 10 -5.26 -8.16 -0.87
CA LYS A 10 -5.09 -8.63 -2.25
C LYS A 10 -4.73 -7.48 -3.19
N LEU A 11 -5.43 -6.35 -3.13
CA LEU A 11 -5.17 -5.19 -3.98
C LEU A 11 -3.78 -4.58 -3.71
N ALA A 12 -3.37 -4.51 -2.45
CA ALA A 12 -2.05 -4.03 -2.08
C ALA A 12 -0.94 -4.96 -2.59
N LEU A 13 -1.11 -6.28 -2.46
CA LEU A 13 -0.20 -7.28 -3.01
C LEU A 13 -0.10 -7.20 -4.54
N GLU A 14 -1.24 -7.10 -5.23
CA GLU A 14 -1.26 -6.92 -6.67
C GLU A 14 -0.54 -5.65 -7.12
N TYR A 15 -0.68 -4.55 -6.36
CA TYR A 15 0.02 -3.30 -6.66
C TYR A 15 1.53 -3.45 -6.53
N VAL A 16 2.03 -3.95 -5.40
CA VAL A 16 3.47 -4.03 -5.16
C VAL A 16 4.15 -5.11 -6.00
N ASN A 17 3.41 -6.13 -6.43
CA ASN A 17 3.97 -7.20 -7.26
C ASN A 17 4.10 -6.83 -8.74
N LYS A 18 3.52 -5.72 -9.20
CA LYS A 18 3.66 -5.24 -10.60
C LYS A 18 5.12 -5.04 -10.99
N ASP A 19 5.95 -4.67 -10.03
CA ASP A 19 7.37 -4.38 -10.21
C ASP A 19 8.25 -5.39 -9.44
N THR A 20 7.81 -6.65 -9.34
CA THR A 20 8.61 -7.67 -8.66
C THR A 20 9.95 -7.92 -9.36
N ASN A 21 11.01 -7.99 -8.56
CA ASN A 21 12.37 -8.29 -8.99
C ASN A 21 12.93 -9.38 -8.06
N GLU A 22 13.69 -10.34 -8.61
CA GLU A 22 14.24 -11.49 -7.88
C GLU A 22 15.16 -11.11 -6.70
N ASN A 23 15.61 -9.86 -6.65
CA ASN A 23 16.55 -9.38 -5.64
C ASN A 23 15.92 -9.02 -4.29
N TYR A 24 14.60 -8.83 -4.23
CA TYR A 24 13.90 -8.49 -2.99
C TYR A 24 12.56 -9.21 -2.87
N LYS A 25 12.10 -9.33 -1.62
CA LYS A 25 10.78 -9.81 -1.25
C LYS A 25 10.09 -8.80 -0.36
N LEU A 26 8.77 -8.72 -0.49
CA LEU A 26 7.91 -7.89 0.34
C LEU A 26 7.16 -8.78 1.32
N ILE A 27 7.28 -8.46 2.61
CA ILE A 27 6.59 -9.19 3.68
C ILE A 27 5.52 -8.29 4.27
N LEU A 28 4.26 -8.71 4.24
CA LEU A 28 3.18 -7.97 4.87
C LEU A 28 3.41 -7.91 6.39
N ILE A 29 3.53 -6.70 6.93
CA ILE A 29 3.70 -6.46 8.37
C ILE A 29 2.36 -6.09 9.00
N SER A 30 1.59 -5.21 8.35
CA SER A 30 0.33 -4.72 8.89
C SER A 30 -0.66 -4.32 7.79
N ILE A 31 -1.93 -4.43 8.14
CA ILE A 31 -3.04 -3.89 7.37
C ILE A 31 -4.12 -3.44 8.34
N GLU A 32 -4.45 -2.15 8.30
CA GLU A 32 -5.45 -1.54 9.15
C GLU A 32 -6.20 -0.43 8.41
N ILE A 33 -7.42 -0.11 8.86
CA ILE A 33 -8.10 1.09 8.38
C ILE A 33 -7.27 2.29 8.86
N SER A 34 -6.95 3.20 7.94
CA SER A 34 -6.15 4.37 8.24
C SER A 34 -6.83 5.23 9.31
N LYS A 35 -6.07 5.58 10.34
CA LYS A 35 -6.52 6.45 11.43
C LYS A 35 -6.70 7.91 11.00
N PHE A 36 -6.00 8.32 9.94
CA PHE A 36 -6.08 9.67 9.39
C PHE A 36 -7.29 9.84 8.48
N SER A 37 -7.64 8.79 7.73
CA SER A 37 -8.81 8.81 6.86
C SER A 37 -9.40 7.41 6.73
N PRO A 38 -10.60 7.15 7.28
CA PRO A 38 -11.26 5.85 7.24
C PRO A 38 -11.62 5.35 5.83
N LYS A 39 -11.43 6.19 4.81
CA LYS A 39 -11.56 5.87 3.39
C LYS A 39 -10.45 4.93 2.90
N TYR A 40 -9.30 4.93 3.56
CA TYR A 40 -8.16 4.13 3.13
C TYR A 40 -7.89 2.97 4.08
N TRP A 41 -7.46 1.85 3.51
CA TRP A 41 -6.65 0.87 4.23
C TRP A 41 -5.18 1.26 4.11
N ALA A 42 -4.48 1.31 5.23
CA ALA A 42 -3.04 1.46 5.29
C ALA A 42 -2.42 0.05 5.38
N VAL A 43 -1.58 -0.29 4.40
CA VAL A 43 -0.92 -1.59 4.30
C VAL A 43 0.58 -1.37 4.30
N ALA A 44 1.29 -2.00 5.23
CA ALA A 44 2.73 -1.86 5.37
C ALA A 44 3.45 -3.16 5.02
N PHE A 45 4.47 -3.06 4.17
CA PHE A 45 5.33 -4.17 3.79
C PHE A 45 6.77 -3.92 4.23
N GLU A 46 7.43 -4.95 4.77
CA GLU A 46 8.88 -4.95 4.97
C GLU A 46 9.56 -5.32 3.67
N VAL A 47 10.55 -4.53 3.26
CA VAL A 47 11.37 -4.85 2.10
C VAL A 47 12.61 -5.61 2.58
N ARG A 48 12.73 -6.87 2.16
CA ARG A 48 13.89 -7.70 2.47
C ARG A 48 14.63 -8.12 1.22
N THR A 49 15.95 -8.28 1.32
CA THR A 49 16.75 -8.95 0.29
C THR A 49 16.39 -10.43 0.19
N SER A 50 16.87 -11.08 -0.87
CA SER A 50 16.84 -12.55 -1.00
C SER A 50 17.52 -13.27 0.17
N GLU A 51 18.53 -12.65 0.78
CA GLU A 51 19.24 -13.12 1.98
C GLU A 51 18.54 -12.76 3.31
N ASP A 52 17.32 -12.21 3.25
CA ASP A 52 16.48 -11.86 4.41
C ASP A 52 16.95 -10.64 5.22
N HIS A 53 17.85 -9.81 4.66
CA HIS A 53 18.24 -8.54 5.26
C HIS A 53 17.18 -7.46 4.97
N VAL A 54 16.79 -6.69 5.99
CA VAL A 54 15.90 -5.53 5.82
C VAL A 54 16.67 -4.42 5.09
N LEU A 55 16.14 -3.93 3.98
CA LEU A 55 16.78 -2.88 3.17
C LEU A 55 16.52 -1.48 3.73
N GLU A 56 15.25 -1.14 3.92
CA GLU A 56 14.79 0.17 4.38
C GLU A 56 13.53 0.03 5.24
N GLY A 57 13.04 1.17 5.74
CA GLY A 57 11.76 1.25 6.44
C GLY A 57 10.60 0.68 5.62
N PRO A 58 9.45 0.41 6.28
CA PRO A 58 8.35 -0.27 5.63
C PRO A 58 7.80 0.53 4.45
N LEU A 59 7.54 -0.16 3.35
CA LEU A 59 6.82 0.36 2.21
C LEU A 59 5.34 0.50 2.58
N LEU A 60 4.83 1.72 2.54
CA LEU A 60 3.44 2.03 2.83
C LEU A 60 2.61 2.14 1.56
N ILE A 61 1.55 1.34 1.47
CA ILE A 61 0.56 1.34 0.40
C ILE A 61 -0.80 1.74 0.98
N LEU A 62 -1.49 2.61 0.25
CA LEU A 62 -2.87 3.01 0.56
C LEU A 62 -3.81 2.30 -0.40
N VAL A 63 -4.87 1.69 0.12
CA VAL A 63 -5.95 1.12 -0.69
C VAL A 63 -7.20 1.96 -0.50
N ASP A 64 -7.65 2.61 -1.57
CA ASP A 64 -8.89 3.38 -1.61
C ASP A 64 -10.08 2.43 -1.69
N ASP A 65 -10.88 2.44 -0.63
CA ASP A 65 -12.07 1.62 -0.46
C ASP A 65 -13.16 1.91 -1.50
N ASN A 66 -13.26 3.17 -1.95
CA ASN A 66 -14.28 3.59 -2.90
C ASN A 66 -13.88 3.31 -4.35
N LEU A 67 -12.59 3.42 -4.64
CA LEU A 67 -12.06 3.23 -5.99
C LEU A 67 -11.57 1.80 -6.24
N GLU A 68 -11.53 0.96 -5.20
CA GLU A 68 -10.96 -0.40 -5.22
C GLU A 68 -9.55 -0.41 -5.82
N LYS A 69 -8.75 0.62 -5.50
CA LYS A 69 -7.44 0.87 -6.09
C LYS A 69 -6.39 1.05 -5.00
N ALA A 70 -5.27 0.36 -5.16
CA ALA A 70 -4.06 0.57 -4.38
C ALA A 70 -3.13 1.62 -5.02
N MET A 71 -2.44 2.40 -4.19
CA MET A 71 -1.51 3.45 -4.59
C MET A 71 -0.42 3.67 -3.54
N SER A 72 0.71 4.25 -3.93
CA SER A 72 1.73 4.72 -2.98
C SER A 72 1.26 5.99 -2.24
N LEU A 73 1.97 6.36 -1.17
CA LEU A 73 1.72 7.64 -0.50
C LEU A 73 1.96 8.82 -1.45
N ASP A 74 3.00 8.77 -2.27
CA ASP A 74 3.34 9.83 -3.21
C ASP A 74 2.24 10.01 -4.25
N GLU A 75 1.74 8.91 -4.84
CA GLU A 75 0.60 8.94 -5.76
C GLU A 75 -0.67 9.52 -5.10
N ALA A 76 -0.91 9.20 -3.83
CA ALA A 76 -2.04 9.74 -3.08
C ALA A 76 -1.90 11.26 -2.85
N VAL A 77 -0.69 11.73 -2.54
CA VAL A 77 -0.38 13.17 -2.40
C VAL A 77 -0.55 13.88 -3.74
N GLU A 78 -0.02 13.33 -4.82
CA GLU A 78 -0.17 13.87 -6.17
C GLU A 78 -1.65 13.95 -6.58
N ALA A 79 -2.42 12.89 -6.34
CA ALA A 79 -3.86 12.88 -6.61
C ALA A 79 -4.61 13.94 -5.79
N HIS A 80 -4.20 14.17 -4.53
CA HIS A 80 -4.80 15.22 -3.71
C HIS A 80 -4.48 16.63 -4.25
N LEU A 81 -3.21 16.88 -4.61
CA LEU A 81 -2.78 18.15 -5.18
C LEU A 81 -3.42 18.42 -6.55
N ALA A 82 -3.60 17.40 -7.38
CA ALA A 82 -4.20 17.52 -8.71
C ALA A 82 -5.71 17.79 -8.67
N ASN A 83 -6.41 17.33 -7.63
CA ASN A 83 -7.86 17.50 -7.49
C ASN A 83 -8.28 18.82 -6.82
N GLY A 84 -7.32 19.63 -6.34
CA GLY A 84 -7.55 21.04 -6.06
C GLY A 84 -8.50 21.38 -4.90
N ASP A 85 -8.55 20.58 -3.85
CA ASP A 85 -9.20 20.99 -2.60
C ASP A 85 -8.23 21.83 -1.75
N VAL A 86 -8.20 23.14 -2.00
CA VAL A 86 -7.65 24.18 -1.09
C VAL A 86 -8.78 25.01 -0.51
#